data_AF-A0AAW5EFU8-F1
#
_entry.id   AF-A0AAW5EFU8-F1
#
_cell.length_a   1.000
_cell.length_b   1.000
_cell.length_c   1.000
_cell.angle_alpha   90.00
_cell.angle_beta   90.00
_cell.angle_gamma   90.00
#
_symmetry.space_group_name_H-M   'P 1'
#
loop_
_entity.id
_entity.type
_entity.pdbx_description
1 polymer ?
#
loop_
_entity_poly.entity_id
_entity_poly.type
_entity_poly.pdbx_seq_one_letter_code
_entity_poly.pdbx_strand_id
1 'polypeptide(L)'
;MYWKVRIPLLLFVLGTISGLVQKLPEIFQVDISYFLRNIVFIGLIGIIVTILEMTKVNEKKVHFTVGLGLIILGILIDYLMV
;
A
#
# COMPACT_ATOMS: atom_id res chain seq x y z
N MET A 1 -14.74 -15.46 -12.48
CA MET A 1 -13.66 -14.70 -13.14
C MET A 1 -12.53 -14.52 -12.13
N TYR A 2 -11.40 -15.16 -12.38
CA TYR A 2 -10.26 -15.19 -11.45
C TYR A 2 -9.21 -14.18 -11.90
N TRP A 3 -8.84 -13.27 -11.00
CA TRP A 3 -7.86 -12.22 -11.26
C TRP A 3 -6.61 -12.45 -10.39
N LYS A 4 -5.42 -12.19 -10.95
CA LYS A 4 -4.18 -12.18 -10.16
C LYS A 4 -4.23 -11.03 -9.16
N VAL A 5 -3.97 -11.32 -7.89
CA VAL A 5 -4.11 -10.32 -6.82
C VAL A 5 -3.04 -9.23 -6.86
N ARG A 6 -1.98 -9.40 -7.66
CA ARG A 6 -0.82 -8.49 -7.71
C ARG A 6 -1.20 -7.01 -7.83
N ILE A 7 -2.05 -6.64 -8.79
CA ILE A 7 -2.46 -5.25 -9.00
C ILE A 7 -3.36 -4.75 -7.84
N PRO A 8 -4.41 -5.49 -7.44
CA PRO A 8 -5.21 -5.13 -6.27
C PRO A 8 -4.40 -4.92 -4.98
N LEU A 9 -3.44 -5.80 -4.70
CA LEU A 9 -2.59 -5.72 -3.51
C LEU A 9 -1.67 -4.50 -3.54
N LEU A 10 -1.10 -4.19 -4.70
CA LEU A 10 -0.22 -3.04 -4.85
C LEU A 10 -0.99 -1.73 -4.60
N LEU A 11 -2.21 -1.62 -5.15
CA LEU A 11 -3.09 -0.46 -4.90
C LEU A 11 -3.51 -0.36 -3.43
N PHE A 12 -3.82 -1.49 -2.79
CA PHE A 12 -4.15 -1.51 -1.37
C PHE A 12 -2.99 -1.02 -0.49
N VAL A 13 -1.77 -1.49 -0.77
CA VAL A 13 -0.55 -1.10 -0.05
C VAL A 13 -0.27 0.38 -0.23
N LEU A 14 -0.38 0.90 -1.45
CA LEU A 14 -0.18 2.32 -1.74
C LEU A 14 -1.17 3.21 -0.97
N GLY A 15 -2.47 2.90 -1.02
CA GLY A 15 -3.48 3.66 -0.29
C GLY A 15 -3.28 3.61 1.23
N THR A 16 -2.92 2.43 1.76
CA THR A 16 -2.68 2.27 3.20
C THR A 16 -1.46 3.06 3.68
N ILE A 17 -0.34 3.01 2.94
CA ILE A 17 0.88 3.73 3.31
C ILE A 17 0.69 5.24 3.11
N SER A 18 0.02 5.66 2.04
CA SER A 18 -0.33 7.07 1.80
C SER A 18 -1.12 7.65 2.97
N GLY A 19 -2.22 7.00 3.37
CA GLY A 19 -3.03 7.43 4.49
C GLY A 19 -2.26 7.45 5.81
N LEU A 20 -1.46 6.41 6.10
CA LEU A 20 -0.66 6.34 7.32
C LEU A 20 0.38 7.46 7.42
N VAL A 21 1.06 7.76 6.31
CA VAL A 21 2.08 8.82 6.28
C VAL A 21 1.46 10.21 6.41
N GLN A 22 0.25 10.41 5.89
CA GLN A 22 -0.49 11.67 6.05
C GLN A 22 -1.03 11.86 7.47
N LYS A 23 -1.59 10.81 8.09
CA LYS A 23 -2.19 10.87 9.44
C LYS A 23 -1.18 10.96 10.57
N LEU A 24 -0.01 10.35 10.41
CA LEU A 24 1.02 10.22 11.47
C LEU A 24 2.33 10.92 11.08
N PRO A 25 2.32 12.25 10.84
CA PRO A 25 3.50 12.98 10.39
C PRO A 25 4.65 12.96 11.41
N GLU A 26 4.33 12.83 12.70
CA GLU A 26 5.31 12.76 13.80
C GLU A 26 6.13 11.46 13.79
N ILE A 27 5.51 10.33 13.43
CA ILE A 27 6.17 9.00 13.41
C ILE A 27 7.00 8.85 12.13
N PHE A 28 6.51 9.38 11.01
CA PHE A 28 7.19 9.33 9.71
C PHE A 28 8.13 10.52 9.46
N GLN A 29 8.41 11.31 10.51
CA GLN A 29 9.45 12.34 10.53
C GLN A 29 9.32 13.35 9.38
N VAL A 30 8.17 14.02 9.30
CA VAL A 30 7.87 15.03 8.27
C VAL A 30 8.82 16.24 8.30
N ASP A 31 9.54 16.47 9.40
CA ASP A 31 10.54 17.53 9.56
C ASP A 31 11.90 17.26 8.91
N ILE A 32 12.12 16.08 8.33
CA ILE A 32 13.34 15.78 7.57
C ILE A 32 13.22 16.36 6.15
N SER A 33 14.36 16.77 5.56
CA SER A 33 14.46 17.20 4.17
C SER A 33 13.58 16.34 3.24
N TYR A 34 12.78 17.01 2.39
CA TYR A 34 11.81 16.41 1.46
C TYR A 34 12.36 15.19 0.70
N PHE A 35 13.67 15.21 0.40
CA PHE A 35 14.36 14.13 -0.28
C PHE A 35 14.39 12.83 0.54
N LEU A 36 14.75 12.90 1.83
CA LEU A 36 14.80 11.75 2.72
C LEU A 36 13.40 11.19 3.01
N ARG A 37 12.39 12.07 3.13
CA ARG A 37 11.00 11.64 3.31
C ARG A 37 10.51 10.78 2.14
N ASN A 38 10.80 11.18 0.90
CA ASN A 38 10.45 10.41 -0.29
C ASN A 38 11.19 9.07 -0.36
N ILE A 39 12.48 9.03 0.04
CA ILE A 39 13.25 7.77 0.09
C ILE A 39 12.64 6.81 1.12
N VAL A 40 12.29 7.29 2.31
CA VAL A 40 11.65 6.46 3.34
C VAL A 40 10.29 5.95 2.85
N PHE A 41 9.48 6.81 2.23
CA PHE A 41 8.18 6.44 1.68
C PHE A 41 8.28 5.33 0.62
N ILE A 42 9.14 5.52 -0.38
CA ILE A 42 9.37 4.53 -1.45
C ILE A 42 9.99 3.25 -0.87
N GLY A 43 10.92 3.38 0.08
CA GLY A 43 11.52 2.25 0.78
C GLY A 43 10.49 1.40 1.52
N LEU A 44 9.55 2.03 2.23
CA LEU A 44 8.48 1.35 2.95
C LEU A 44 7.55 0.58 2.01
N ILE A 45 7.14 1.20 0.90
CA ILE A 45 6.37 0.53 -0.15
C ILE A 45 7.16 -0.65 -0.71
N GLY A 46 8.42 -0.44 -1.04
CA GLY A 46 9.31 -1.47 -1.59
C GLY A 46 9.47 -2.68 -0.66
N ILE A 47 9.66 -2.45 0.65
CA ILE A 47 9.78 -3.52 1.65
C ILE A 47 8.48 -4.32 1.72
N ILE A 48 7.33 -3.65 1.83
CA ILE A 48 6.03 -4.34 1.94
C ILE A 48 5.73 -5.14 0.67
N VAL A 49 5.96 -4.56 -0.50
CA VAL A 49 5.78 -5.25 -1.79
C VAL A 49 6.73 -6.45 -1.90
N THR A 50 7.98 -6.32 -1.47
CA THR A 50 8.96 -7.43 -1.46
C THR A 50 8.50 -8.57 -0.55
N ILE A 51 8.01 -8.28 0.65
CA ILE A 51 7.43 -9.30 1.56
C ILE A 51 6.24 -10.00 0.89
N LEU A 52 5.37 -9.25 0.22
CA LEU A 52 4.20 -9.80 -0.48
C LEU A 52 4.59 -10.66 -1.71
N GLU A 53 5.68 -10.33 -2.37
CA GLU A 53 6.27 -11.15 -3.42
C GLU A 53 6.92 -12.42 -2.85
N MET A 54 7.70 -12.32 -1.77
CA MET A 54 8.32 -13.47 -1.10
C MET A 54 7.29 -14.48 -0.57
N THR A 55 6.15 -13.99 -0.09
CA THR A 55 5.05 -14.84 0.40
C THR A 55 4.21 -15.47 -0.74
N LYS A 56 4.54 -15.19 -2.01
CA LYS A 56 3.81 -15.63 -3.22
C LYS A 56 2.33 -15.28 -3.23
N VAL A 57 1.90 -14.34 -2.38
CA VAL A 57 0.49 -13.90 -2.30
C VAL A 57 0.09 -13.20 -3.61
N ASN A 58 1.03 -12.50 -4.25
CA ASN A 58 0.82 -11.85 -5.55
C ASN A 58 0.48 -12.80 -6.70
N GLU A 59 0.89 -14.08 -6.61
CA GLU A 59 0.61 -15.08 -7.64
C GLU A 59 -0.73 -15.79 -7.44
N LYS A 60 -1.35 -15.63 -6.27
CA LYS A 60 -2.66 -16.24 -6.00
C LYS A 60 -3.71 -15.66 -6.95
N LYS A 61 -4.62 -16.53 -7.37
CA LYS A 61 -5.80 -16.16 -8.14
C LYS A 61 -6.96 -16.04 -7.18
N VAL A 62 -7.53 -14.85 -7.06
CA VAL A 62 -8.72 -14.61 -6.24
C VAL A 62 -9.91 -14.28 -7.12
N HIS A 63 -11.11 -14.41 -6.57
CA HIS A 63 -12.30 -13.90 -7.21
C HIS A 63 -12.18 -12.39 -7.42
N PHE A 64 -12.67 -11.92 -8.57
CA PHE A 64 -12.66 -10.50 -8.93
C PHE A 64 -13.24 -9.59 -7.83
N THR A 65 -14.27 -10.04 -7.11
CA THR A 65 -14.87 -9.32 -5.98
C THR A 65 -13.89 -9.06 -4.84
N VAL A 66 -13.00 -10.00 -4.55
CA VAL A 66 -11.97 -9.85 -3.51
C VAL A 66 -10.92 -8.83 -3.96
N GLY A 67 -10.50 -8.88 -5.23
CA GLY A 67 -9.58 -7.89 -5.79
C GLY A 67 -10.17 -6.47 -5.76
N LEU A 68 -11.43 -6.32 -6.16
CA LEU A 68 -12.14 -5.04 -6.10
C LEU A 68 -12.27 -4.54 -4.66
N GLY A 69 -12.60 -5.43 -3.72
CA GLY A 69 -12.68 -5.11 -2.30
C GLY A 69 -11.37 -4.58 -1.74
N LEU A 70 -10.22 -5.17 -2.11
CA LEU A 70 -8.89 -4.69 -1.71
C LEU A 70 -8.60 -3.29 -2.23
N ILE A 71 -8.92 -3.00 -3.49
CA ILE A 71 -8.72 -1.67 -4.08
C ILE A 71 -9.57 -0.63 -3.35
N ILE A 72 -10.86 -0.94 -3.16
CA ILE A 72 -11.79 -0.05 -2.45
C ILE A 72 -11.29 0.18 -1.03
N LEU A 73 -10.87 -0.85 -0.31
CA LEU A 73 -10.31 -0.73 1.03
C LEU A 73 -9.10 0.19 1.08
N GLY A 74 -8.17 0.07 0.11
CA GLY A 74 -7.00 0.94 0.05
C GLY A 74 -7.37 2.41 -0.11
N ILE A 75 -8.32 2.70 -1.01
CA ILE A 75 -8.84 4.05 -1.24
C ILE A 75 -9.57 4.57 0.01
N LEU A 76 -10.34 3.72 0.67
CA LEU A 76 -11.16 4.08 1.82
C LEU A 76 -10.28 4.38 3.04
N ILE A 77 -9.20 3.61 3.24
CA ILE A 77 -8.19 3.89 4.27
C ILE A 77 -7.52 5.23 4.00
N ASP A 78 -7.06 5.47 2.76
CA ASP A 78 -6.45 6.75 2.39
C ASP A 78 -7.42 7.91 2.68
N TYR A 79 -8.66 7.82 2.22
CA TYR A 79 -9.69 8.84 2.43
C TYR A 79 -10.04 9.11 3.91
N LEU A 80 -10.05 8.08 4.78
CA LEU A 80 -10.31 8.25 6.22
C LEU A 80 -9.10 8.77 7.00
N MET A 81 -7.91 8.65 6.42
CA MET A 81 -6.65 8.99 7.06
C MET A 81 -6.05 10.32 6.57
N VAL A 82 -6.49 10.84 5.42
CA VAL A 82 -6.33 12.24 5.01
C VAL A 82 -7.20 13.15 5.89
#